data_AF-S6IH72-F1
#
_entry.id   AF-S6IH72-F1
#
_cell.length_a   1.000
_cell.length_b   1.000
_cell.length_c   1.000
_cell.angle_alpha   90.00
_cell.angle_beta   90.00
_cell.angle_gamma   90.00
#
_symmetry.space_group_name_H-M   'P 1'
#
loop_
_entity.id
_entity.type
_entity.pdbx_description
1 polymer ?
#
loop_
_entity_poly.entity_id
_entity_poly.type
_entity_poly.pdbx_seq_one_letter_code
_entity_poly.pdbx_strand_id
1 'polypeptide(L)'
;MLELYWDTLTPPPARLRARRNQAEWMLEWLTAKIEESFEPVPGEQLAALLEDWDAIDTQWRDRDAEGPSFFALRRRLSQLPVEAAIVSTVASPEVVSAPPEPVQAPVIKPATPVGKEPPTLAAAQPLGSLEGDEAVENAVTGVFTSLMPLVGFCLESKATLPLLFRLNRQLAWMTLEQAPPAQGTTTRLPAPSGAEVESFNRLQSIGEPLDVVRFCEGRLNTYPFWLDLNRASHLALSRLGAGAVQAAISLALETRHLLARLPTLAELTFANDQPFADGATRSWLEGLAPATRSGGTDAVQTLIEGAAQGAADGQLSSALNHLQDNLREVSSGRDRFRLRCAQCFLLKRFDPHARLQVAVDVLLQEATEQGLDRWEPDLVRPLLELAMSYEDGGSKTAWTQQLAAMDLPAFWRLASPQAN
;
A
#
# COMPACT_ATOMS: atom_id res chain seq x y z
N MET A 1 29.62 4.54 -38.98
CA MET A 1 28.85 3.78 -39.99
C MET A 1 27.56 4.49 -40.39
N LEU A 2 26.74 4.90 -39.42
CA LEU A 2 25.49 5.64 -39.67
C LEU A 2 25.74 7.01 -40.34
N GLU A 3 26.79 7.74 -39.94
CA GLU A 3 27.22 9.01 -40.56
C GLU A 3 27.47 8.93 -42.07
N LEU A 4 28.12 7.86 -42.53
CA LEU A 4 28.60 7.72 -43.91
C LEU A 4 27.60 7.02 -44.83
N TYR A 5 26.73 6.17 -44.27
CA TYR A 5 25.89 5.26 -45.06
C TYR A 5 24.39 5.44 -44.83
N TRP A 6 23.94 6.42 -44.03
CA TRP A 6 22.52 6.64 -43.72
C TRP A 6 21.60 6.62 -44.94
N ASP A 7 21.98 7.27 -46.03
CA ASP A 7 21.15 7.38 -47.23
C ASP A 7 21.14 6.09 -48.06
N THR A 8 22.19 5.27 -47.93
CA THR A 8 22.36 3.98 -48.63
C THR A 8 21.94 2.76 -47.79
N LEU A 9 21.63 2.94 -46.51
CA LEU A 9 21.17 1.86 -45.63
C LEU A 9 19.81 1.34 -46.10
N THR A 10 19.62 0.02 -45.99
CA THR A 10 18.35 -0.64 -46.27
C THR A 10 17.65 -0.97 -44.95
N PRO A 11 16.34 -0.65 -44.78
CA PRO A 11 15.41 0.02 -45.70
C PRO A 11 15.80 1.47 -46.06
N PRO A 12 15.35 2.04 -47.20
CA PRO A 12 15.70 3.41 -47.60
C PRO A 12 15.13 4.48 -46.66
N PRO A 13 15.65 5.72 -46.66
CA PRO A 13 15.23 6.79 -45.73
C PRO A 13 13.74 7.12 -45.81
N ALA A 14 13.11 6.94 -46.99
CA ALA A 14 11.66 7.11 -47.17
C ALA A 14 10.81 6.12 -46.34
N ARG A 15 11.40 5.08 -45.77
CA ARG A 15 10.74 4.07 -44.93
C ARG A 15 11.30 4.08 -43.50
N LEU A 16 11.33 5.25 -42.85
CA LEU A 16 11.83 5.41 -41.47
C LEU A 16 11.22 4.39 -40.50
N ARG A 17 9.90 4.16 -40.56
CA ARG A 17 9.23 3.13 -39.73
C ARG A 17 9.83 1.74 -39.89
N ALA A 18 10.22 1.34 -41.10
CA ALA A 18 10.86 0.05 -41.33
C ALA A 18 12.29 -0.01 -40.79
N ARG A 19 13.03 1.11 -40.80
CA ARG A 19 14.34 1.21 -40.15
C ARG A 19 14.22 1.11 -38.63
N ARG A 20 13.21 1.76 -38.03
CA ARG A 20 12.92 1.68 -36.58
C ARG A 20 12.69 0.23 -36.17
N ASN A 21 11.76 -0.46 -36.83
CA ASN A 21 11.46 -1.86 -36.51
C ASN A 21 12.70 -2.77 -36.61
N GLN A 22 13.59 -2.55 -37.57
CA GLN A 22 14.82 -3.32 -37.70
C GLN A 22 15.84 -3.00 -36.59
N ALA A 23 15.95 -1.73 -36.21
CA ALA A 23 16.81 -1.30 -35.13
C ALA A 23 16.28 -1.75 -33.76
N GLU A 24 14.96 -1.71 -33.54
CA GLU A 24 14.29 -2.30 -32.37
C GLU A 24 14.57 -3.79 -32.28
N TRP A 25 14.38 -4.53 -33.38
CA TRP A 25 14.71 -5.95 -33.43
C TRP A 25 16.18 -6.24 -33.10
N MET A 26 17.11 -5.43 -33.63
CA MET A 26 18.53 -5.57 -33.33
C MET A 26 18.83 -5.28 -31.85
N LEU A 27 18.19 -4.27 -31.27
CA LEU A 27 18.37 -3.91 -29.86
C LEU A 27 17.79 -4.97 -28.93
N GLU A 28 16.63 -5.54 -29.24
CA GLU A 28 16.06 -6.68 -28.52
C GLU A 28 16.99 -7.90 -28.61
N TRP A 29 17.50 -8.20 -29.81
CA TRP A 29 18.44 -9.30 -30.03
C TRP A 29 19.74 -9.13 -29.25
N LEU A 30 20.34 -7.93 -29.28
CA LEU A 30 21.55 -7.61 -28.51
C LEU A 30 21.29 -7.67 -27.00
N THR A 31 20.13 -7.18 -26.55
CA THR A 31 19.75 -7.21 -25.12
C THR A 31 19.66 -8.65 -24.62
N ALA A 32 19.05 -9.55 -25.39
CA ALA A 32 18.97 -10.98 -25.05
C ALA A 32 20.35 -11.67 -25.07
N LYS A 33 21.29 -11.19 -25.89
CA LYS A 33 22.66 -11.73 -25.95
C LYS A 33 23.58 -11.20 -24.85
N ILE A 34 23.27 -10.06 -24.26
CA ILE A 34 24.06 -9.44 -23.20
C ILE A 34 23.69 -9.97 -21.79
N GLU A 35 22.77 -10.93 -21.69
CA GLU A 35 22.43 -11.61 -20.41
C GLU A 35 23.48 -12.64 -19.93
N GLU A 36 24.45 -13.01 -20.76
CA GLU A 36 25.55 -13.91 -20.38
C GLU A 36 26.65 -13.16 -19.60
N SER A 37 27.38 -13.87 -18.73
CA SER A 37 28.49 -13.29 -17.96
C SER A 37 29.67 -12.95 -18.89
N PHE A 38 29.98 -11.65 -19.03
CA PHE A 38 31.12 -11.17 -19.80
C PHE A 38 32.42 -11.27 -19.00
N GLU A 39 33.52 -11.61 -19.69
CA GLU A 39 34.86 -11.47 -19.14
C GLU A 39 35.18 -9.98 -18.87
N PRO A 40 35.97 -9.66 -17.83
CA PRO A 40 36.38 -8.30 -17.56
C PRO A 40 37.06 -7.65 -18.78
N VAL A 41 36.61 -6.45 -19.15
CA VAL A 41 37.12 -5.70 -20.31
C VAL A 41 38.03 -4.56 -19.83
N PRO A 42 39.10 -4.20 -20.55
CA PRO A 42 39.90 -3.02 -20.23
C PRO A 42 39.03 -1.75 -20.19
N GLY A 43 39.22 -0.90 -19.17
CA GLY A 43 38.38 0.28 -18.95
C GLY A 43 38.37 1.28 -20.11
N GLU A 44 39.49 1.38 -20.85
CA GLU A 44 39.59 2.21 -22.06
C GLU A 44 38.71 1.69 -23.20
N GLN A 45 38.62 0.37 -23.37
CA GLN A 45 37.78 -0.24 -24.40
C GLN A 45 36.30 -0.09 -24.06
N LEU A 46 35.93 -0.21 -22.78
CA LEU A 46 34.57 0.05 -22.34
C LEU A 46 34.18 1.53 -22.54
N ALA A 47 35.09 2.45 -22.24
CA ALA A 47 34.85 3.88 -22.46
C ALA A 47 34.63 4.20 -23.94
N ALA A 48 35.49 3.68 -24.83
CA ALA A 48 35.35 3.86 -26.28
C ALA A 48 34.05 3.24 -26.81
N LEU A 49 33.66 2.06 -26.33
CA LEU A 49 32.40 1.41 -26.70
C LEU A 49 31.18 2.25 -26.32
N LEU A 50 31.18 2.82 -25.10
CA LEU A 50 30.08 3.68 -24.63
C LEU A 50 30.01 5.00 -25.40
N GLU A 51 31.16 5.55 -25.81
CA GLU A 51 31.24 6.74 -26.66
C GLU A 51 30.67 6.47 -28.06
N ASP A 52 31.05 5.35 -28.68
CA ASP A 52 30.49 4.92 -29.97
C ASP A 52 28.98 4.66 -29.87
N TRP A 53 28.51 4.10 -28.74
CA TRP A 53 27.10 3.85 -28.49
C TRP A 53 26.28 5.14 -28.38
N ASP A 54 26.84 6.16 -27.74
CA ASP A 54 26.24 7.49 -27.62
C ASP A 54 26.22 8.24 -28.94
N ALA A 55 27.26 8.07 -29.75
CA ALA A 55 27.30 8.61 -31.11
C ALA A 55 26.19 7.99 -31.98
N ILE A 56 25.91 6.70 -31.82
CA ILE A 56 24.81 6.01 -32.51
C ILE A 56 23.43 6.55 -32.07
N ASP A 57 23.18 6.70 -30.76
CA ASP A 57 21.92 7.24 -30.23
C ASP A 57 21.68 8.68 -30.72
N THR A 58 22.73 9.52 -30.70
CA THR A 58 22.67 10.90 -31.18
C THR A 58 22.33 10.96 -32.67
N GLN A 59 22.98 10.14 -33.50
CA GLN A 59 22.71 10.09 -34.94
C GLN A 59 21.28 9.63 -35.27
N TRP A 60 20.71 8.74 -34.47
CA TRP A 60 19.31 8.33 -34.63
C TRP A 60 18.35 9.45 -34.26
N ARG A 61 18.58 10.13 -33.13
CA ARG A 61 17.73 11.24 -32.67
C ARG A 61 17.72 12.43 -33.63
N ASP A 62 18.88 12.77 -34.20
CA ASP A 62 19.00 13.89 -35.14
C ASP A 62 18.25 13.64 -36.45
N ARG A 63 18.04 12.36 -36.82
CA ARG A 63 17.41 11.96 -38.07
C ARG A 63 15.97 11.49 -37.90
N ASP A 64 15.60 11.07 -36.70
CA ASP A 64 14.29 10.52 -36.38
C ASP A 64 13.94 10.70 -34.89
N ALA A 65 13.05 11.65 -34.61
CA ALA A 65 12.60 11.95 -33.24
C ALA A 65 11.81 10.81 -32.59
N GLU A 66 11.26 9.88 -33.38
CA GLU A 66 10.57 8.67 -32.91
C GLU A 66 11.48 7.43 -33.05
N GLY A 67 12.80 7.62 -33.03
CA GLY A 67 13.79 6.54 -33.12
C GLY A 67 13.75 5.57 -31.92
N PRO A 68 14.39 4.39 -32.07
CA PRO A 68 14.38 3.36 -31.04
C PRO A 68 15.21 3.75 -29.81
N SER A 69 14.92 3.12 -28.66
CA SER A 69 15.59 3.43 -27.38
C SER A 69 16.93 2.68 -27.23
N PHE A 70 18.04 3.39 -27.38
CA PHE A 70 19.39 2.85 -27.13
C PHE A 70 19.79 2.85 -25.64
N PHE A 71 18.99 3.49 -24.77
CA PHE A 71 19.31 3.72 -23.36
C PHE A 71 19.39 2.44 -22.52
N ALA A 72 18.46 1.50 -22.74
CA ALA A 72 18.38 0.27 -21.96
C ALA A 72 19.66 -0.56 -22.09
N LEU A 73 20.16 -0.70 -23.32
CA LEU A 73 21.37 -1.46 -23.61
C LEU A 73 22.63 -0.70 -23.20
N ARG A 74 22.67 0.62 -23.36
CA ARG A 74 23.76 1.47 -22.84
C ARG A 74 23.98 1.26 -21.34
N ARG A 75 22.89 1.26 -20.56
CA ARG A 75 22.96 1.03 -19.10
C ARG A 75 23.54 -0.35 -18.78
N ARG A 76 23.19 -1.38 -19.55
CA ARG A 76 23.77 -2.72 -19.39
C ARG A 76 25.25 -2.77 -19.78
N LEU A 77 25.64 -2.16 -20.90
CA LEU A 77 27.04 -2.06 -21.30
C LEU A 77 27.90 -1.34 -20.23
N SER A 78 27.39 -0.28 -19.60
CA SER A 78 28.09 0.43 -18.52
C SER A 78 28.31 -0.39 -17.24
N GLN A 79 27.64 -1.53 -17.11
CA GLN A 79 27.76 -2.46 -15.98
C GLN A 79 28.70 -3.63 -16.27
N LEU A 80 29.32 -3.68 -17.46
CA LEU A 80 30.28 -4.71 -17.79
C LEU A 80 31.48 -4.65 -16.82
N PRO A 81 31.98 -5.82 -16.37
CA PRO A 81 33.11 -5.87 -15.46
C PRO A 81 34.34 -5.24 -16.13
N VAL A 82 35.03 -4.36 -15.40
CA VAL A 82 36.27 -3.72 -15.87
C VAL A 82 37.45 -4.42 -15.23
N GLU A 83 38.50 -4.72 -16.00
CA GLU A 83 39.76 -5.21 -15.44
C GLU A 83 40.33 -4.19 -14.45
N ALA A 84 40.40 -4.57 -13.18
CA ALA A 84 41.04 -3.76 -12.17
C ALA A 84 42.53 -3.66 -12.49
N ALA A 85 43.00 -2.46 -12.84
CA ALA A 85 44.42 -2.18 -12.91
C ALA A 85 45.05 -2.56 -11.57
N ILE A 86 45.88 -3.60 -11.57
CA ILE A 86 46.63 -4.06 -10.40
C ILE A 86 47.64 -2.95 -10.08
N VAL A 87 47.27 -2.02 -9.21
CA VAL A 87 48.24 -1.15 -8.55
C VAL A 87 48.92 -2.01 -7.50
N SER A 88 50.06 -2.60 -7.87
CA SER A 88 50.96 -3.27 -6.94
C SER A 88 51.48 -2.27 -5.91
N THR A 89 50.85 -2.23 -4.74
CA THR A 89 51.50 -1.80 -3.51
C THR A 89 52.47 -2.89 -3.07
N VAL A 90 53.78 -2.64 -3.21
CA VAL A 90 54.82 -3.37 -2.48
C VAL A 90 55.69 -2.35 -1.76
N ALA A 91 55.72 -2.50 -0.43
CA ALA A 91 56.62 -1.82 0.48
C ALA A 91 58.00 -2.51 0.48
N SER A 92 59.09 -1.74 0.51
CA SER A 92 60.35 -2.06 1.23
C SER A 92 61.42 -0.93 1.13
N PRO A 93 62.47 -0.95 2.00
CA PRO A 93 63.07 0.23 2.64
C PRO A 93 64.49 0.63 2.15
N GLU A 94 64.97 1.75 2.70
CA GLU A 94 66.37 2.18 2.94
C GLU A 94 67.42 2.41 1.80
N VAL A 95 67.95 3.65 1.80
CA VAL A 95 69.37 4.09 1.77
C VAL A 95 70.14 4.28 0.43
N VAL A 96 70.44 5.56 0.18
CA VAL A 96 71.66 6.21 -0.41
C VAL A 96 71.96 6.06 -1.92
N SER A 97 71.82 7.16 -2.66
CA SER A 97 72.93 8.02 -3.16
C SER A 97 72.45 8.99 -4.25
N ALA A 98 72.72 10.29 -4.05
CA ALA A 98 72.73 11.35 -5.08
C ALA A 98 74.03 11.20 -5.93
N PRO A 99 74.25 11.90 -7.09
CA PRO A 99 73.90 13.31 -7.38
C PRO A 99 73.61 13.61 -8.90
N PRO A 100 73.64 14.86 -9.44
CA PRO A 100 72.47 15.71 -9.66
C PRO A 100 72.34 16.31 -11.10
N GLU A 101 71.34 17.22 -11.27
CA GLU A 101 71.17 18.30 -12.28
C GLU A 101 70.36 18.04 -13.59
N PRO A 102 69.67 19.07 -14.14
CA PRO A 102 69.16 20.30 -13.54
C PRO A 102 67.67 20.59 -13.83
N VAL A 103 67.11 21.42 -12.94
CA VAL A 103 65.76 21.98 -12.96
C VAL A 103 65.65 23.09 -14.01
N GLN A 104 64.57 23.08 -14.79
CA GLN A 104 63.98 24.30 -15.34
C GLN A 104 62.48 24.33 -15.02
N ALA A 105 62.10 25.18 -14.06
CA ALA A 105 60.82 25.88 -14.02
C ALA A 105 60.97 27.14 -14.91
N PRO A 106 59.92 27.80 -15.46
CA PRO A 106 58.58 28.03 -14.88
C PRO A 106 57.45 27.89 -15.95
N VAL A 107 56.15 28.01 -15.72
CA VAL A 107 55.35 29.13 -15.21
C VAL A 107 53.92 28.60 -15.00
N ILE A 108 53.35 28.89 -13.84
CA ILE A 108 51.95 28.65 -13.48
C ILE A 108 51.05 29.59 -14.29
N LYS A 109 50.10 29.05 -15.06
CA LYS A 109 48.89 29.78 -15.49
C LYS A 109 47.76 29.43 -14.53
N PRO A 110 46.93 30.39 -14.09
CA PRO A 110 45.84 30.10 -13.15
C PRO A 110 44.81 29.20 -13.82
N ALA A 111 44.55 28.04 -13.24
CA ALA A 111 43.43 27.19 -13.63
C ALA A 111 42.13 27.93 -13.25
N THR A 112 41.36 28.30 -14.26
CA THR A 112 39.96 28.68 -14.12
C THR A 112 39.21 27.48 -13.52
N PRO A 113 38.37 27.64 -12.48
CA PRO A 113 37.58 26.54 -11.97
C PRO A 113 36.56 26.16 -13.05
N VAL A 114 36.77 25.02 -13.71
CA VAL A 114 35.75 24.38 -14.55
C VAL A 114 34.68 23.90 -13.60
N GLY A 115 33.61 24.69 -13.47
CA GLY A 115 32.39 24.25 -12.82
C GLY A 115 31.90 22.99 -13.51
N LYS A 116 31.72 21.91 -12.74
CA LYS A 116 30.92 20.77 -13.18
C LYS A 116 29.52 21.30 -13.49
N GLU A 117 29.14 21.34 -14.76
CA GLU A 117 27.73 21.52 -15.10
C GLU A 117 26.93 20.38 -14.48
N PRO A 118 25.83 20.68 -13.77
CA PRO A 118 24.98 19.66 -13.18
C PRO A 118 24.37 18.76 -14.28
N PRO A 119 24.11 17.48 -13.99
CA PRO A 119 23.54 16.56 -14.96
C PRO A 119 22.21 17.09 -15.49
N THR A 120 22.11 17.22 -16.81
CA THR A 120 20.89 17.66 -17.50
C THR A 120 19.83 16.57 -17.33
N LEU A 121 18.83 16.85 -16.49
CA LEU A 121 17.67 15.98 -16.31
C LEU A 121 16.96 15.81 -17.65
N ALA A 122 16.68 14.57 -18.05
CA ALA A 122 15.84 14.28 -19.21
C ALA A 122 14.52 15.06 -19.08
N ALA A 123 14.09 15.72 -20.16
CA ALA A 123 12.86 16.48 -20.15
C ALA A 123 11.69 15.55 -19.78
N ALA A 124 10.92 15.96 -18.77
CA ALA A 124 9.69 15.26 -18.42
C ALA A 124 8.79 15.17 -19.66
N GLN A 125 8.15 14.01 -19.88
CA GLN A 125 7.17 13.92 -20.95
C GLN A 125 6.12 15.02 -20.73
N PRO A 126 5.77 15.79 -21.77
CA PRO A 126 4.78 16.84 -21.62
C PRO A 126 3.48 16.19 -21.16
N LEU A 127 2.96 16.64 -20.01
CA LEU A 127 1.57 16.42 -19.65
C LEU A 127 0.74 16.95 -20.82
N GLY A 128 -0.13 16.13 -21.39
CA GLY A 128 -1.03 16.55 -22.47
C GLY A 128 -1.95 17.69 -22.03
N SER A 129 -2.96 18.04 -22.83
CA SER A 129 -3.97 19.01 -22.39
C SER A 129 -4.63 18.51 -21.09
N LEU A 130 -4.53 19.30 -20.01
CA LEU A 130 -5.15 19.03 -18.70
C LEU A 130 -6.49 19.74 -18.56
N GLU A 131 -7.23 19.90 -19.66
CA GLU A 131 -8.53 20.55 -19.66
C GLU A 131 -9.59 19.60 -19.10
N GLY A 132 -10.04 19.90 -17.87
CA GLY A 132 -11.08 19.15 -17.16
C GLY A 132 -10.56 18.08 -16.21
N ASP A 133 -11.39 17.71 -15.24
CA ASP A 133 -11.01 16.82 -14.13
C ASP A 133 -10.62 15.41 -14.62
N GLU A 134 -11.30 14.90 -15.65
CA GLU A 134 -11.01 13.59 -16.26
C GLU A 134 -9.61 13.55 -16.91
N ALA A 135 -9.18 14.63 -17.55
CA ALA A 135 -7.84 14.72 -18.15
C ALA A 135 -6.75 14.70 -17.06
N VAL A 136 -7.02 15.33 -15.92
CA VAL A 136 -6.13 15.31 -14.75
C VAL A 136 -6.06 13.90 -14.14
N GLU A 137 -7.20 13.23 -13.94
CA GLU A 137 -7.25 11.85 -13.42
C GLU A 137 -6.53 10.85 -14.34
N ASN A 138 -6.69 10.99 -15.65
CA ASN A 138 -5.99 10.16 -16.63
C ASN A 138 -4.48 10.40 -16.60
N ALA A 139 -4.04 11.66 -16.46
CA ALA A 139 -2.62 11.99 -16.30
C ALA A 139 -2.04 11.39 -15.01
N VAL A 140 -2.78 11.48 -13.90
CA VAL A 140 -2.40 10.86 -12.61
C VAL A 140 -2.27 9.34 -12.75
N THR A 141 -3.25 8.70 -13.39
CA THR A 141 -3.24 7.25 -13.66
C THR A 141 -2.03 6.84 -14.51
N GLY A 142 -1.68 7.65 -15.53
CA GLY A 142 -0.49 7.43 -16.36
C GLY A 142 0.82 7.51 -15.57
N VAL A 143 0.97 8.53 -14.71
CA VAL A 143 2.14 8.66 -13.82
C VAL A 143 2.24 7.46 -12.89
N PHE A 144 1.14 7.05 -12.30
CA PHE A 144 1.11 5.90 -11.39
C PHE A 144 1.41 4.57 -12.08
N THR A 145 0.92 4.38 -13.30
CA THR A 145 1.26 3.23 -14.14
C THR A 145 2.78 3.13 -14.32
N SER A 146 3.47 4.26 -14.52
CA SER A 146 4.93 4.29 -14.64
C SER A 146 5.69 3.95 -13.35
N LEU A 147 5.06 4.05 -12.18
CA LEU A 147 5.63 3.70 -10.88
C LEU A 147 5.45 2.22 -10.52
N MET A 148 4.56 1.48 -11.18
CA MET A 148 4.33 0.06 -10.89
C MET A 148 5.59 -0.83 -10.96
N PRO A 149 6.50 -0.68 -11.96
CA PRO A 149 7.74 -1.47 -11.98
C PRO A 149 8.64 -1.22 -10.77
N LEU A 150 8.66 0.01 -10.24
CA LEU A 150 9.41 0.34 -9.03
C LEU A 150 8.79 -0.35 -7.81
N VAL A 151 7.46 -0.37 -7.70
CA VAL A 151 6.76 -1.08 -6.63
C VAL A 151 7.04 -2.59 -6.72
N GLY A 152 7.01 -3.18 -7.91
CA GLY A 152 7.37 -4.58 -8.13
C GLY A 152 8.80 -4.89 -7.67
N PHE A 153 9.79 -4.10 -8.12
CA PHE A 153 11.17 -4.24 -7.67
C PHE A 153 11.33 -4.10 -6.16
N CYS A 154 10.67 -3.10 -5.56
CA CYS A 154 10.69 -2.92 -4.12
C CYS A 154 10.06 -4.10 -3.39
N LEU A 155 8.98 -4.68 -3.91
CA LEU A 155 8.33 -5.83 -3.29
C LEU A 155 9.20 -7.09 -3.31
N GLU A 156 9.95 -7.29 -4.39
CA GLU A 156 10.86 -8.42 -4.54
C GLU A 156 12.14 -8.24 -3.70
N SER A 157 12.79 -7.09 -3.84
CA SER A 157 14.17 -6.84 -3.38
C SER A 157 14.28 -5.97 -2.12
N LYS A 158 13.22 -5.24 -1.76
CA LYS A 158 13.21 -4.24 -0.67
C LYS A 158 11.87 -4.23 0.09
N ALA A 159 11.35 -5.41 0.42
CA ALA A 159 10.01 -5.60 0.98
C ALA A 159 9.74 -4.92 2.34
N THR A 160 10.77 -4.39 3.01
CA THR A 160 10.65 -3.62 4.25
C THR A 160 10.94 -2.12 4.06
N LEU A 161 11.10 -1.64 2.82
CA LEU A 161 11.34 -0.24 2.54
C LEU A 161 10.07 0.59 2.79
N PRO A 162 10.08 1.60 3.68
CA PRO A 162 8.88 2.40 3.98
C PRO A 162 8.26 3.08 2.75
N LEU A 163 9.08 3.43 1.76
CA LEU A 163 8.62 4.01 0.49
C LEU A 163 7.69 3.08 -0.29
N LEU A 164 7.91 1.76 -0.24
CA LEU A 164 7.06 0.76 -0.92
C LEU A 164 5.61 0.92 -0.46
N PHE A 165 5.39 0.97 0.86
CA PHE A 165 4.05 1.01 1.44
C PHE A 165 3.33 2.31 1.09
N ARG A 166 4.03 3.45 1.11
CA ARG A 166 3.48 4.74 0.67
C ARG A 166 3.08 4.70 -0.79
N LEU A 167 3.99 4.32 -1.69
CA LEU A 167 3.70 4.25 -3.12
C LEU A 167 2.53 3.31 -3.42
N ASN A 168 2.49 2.13 -2.80
CA ASN A 168 1.46 1.14 -3.08
C ASN A 168 0.05 1.60 -2.65
N ARG A 169 -0.07 2.33 -1.53
CA ARG A 169 -1.37 2.89 -1.11
C ARG A 169 -1.79 4.08 -1.97
N GLN A 170 -0.83 4.92 -2.37
CA GLN A 170 -1.13 6.04 -3.27
C GLN A 170 -1.58 5.53 -4.64
N LEU A 171 -0.96 4.45 -5.15
CA LEU A 171 -1.44 3.76 -6.36
C LEU A 171 -2.89 3.26 -6.21
N ALA A 172 -3.21 2.66 -5.07
CA ALA A 172 -4.54 2.08 -4.84
C ALA A 172 -5.64 3.13 -4.61
N TRP A 173 -5.32 4.27 -3.99
CA TRP A 173 -6.33 5.15 -3.39
C TRP A 173 -6.17 6.64 -3.68
N MET A 174 -5.15 7.10 -4.43
CA MET A 174 -4.93 8.56 -4.61
C MET A 174 -6.14 9.25 -5.25
N THR A 175 -6.77 8.64 -6.25
CA THR A 175 -7.94 9.17 -6.98
C THR A 175 -9.29 8.79 -6.34
N LEU A 176 -9.28 8.07 -5.21
CA LEU A 176 -10.50 7.62 -4.55
C LEU A 176 -11.08 8.73 -3.67
N GLU A 177 -12.07 9.47 -4.19
CA GLU A 177 -12.69 10.59 -3.47
C GLU A 177 -13.98 10.23 -2.72
N GLN A 178 -14.63 9.12 -3.08
CA GLN A 178 -15.90 8.70 -2.48
C GLN A 178 -15.91 7.19 -2.23
N ALA A 179 -16.64 6.76 -1.20
CA ALA A 179 -16.89 5.34 -0.99
C ALA A 179 -17.71 4.76 -2.15
N PRO A 180 -17.50 3.47 -2.51
CA PRO A 180 -18.27 2.84 -3.56
C PRO A 180 -19.76 2.81 -3.20
N PRO A 181 -20.66 2.91 -4.19
CA PRO A 181 -22.10 2.90 -3.94
C PRO A 181 -22.52 1.56 -3.32
N ALA A 182 -23.36 1.63 -2.29
CA ALA A 182 -23.85 0.49 -1.53
C ALA A 182 -25.39 0.53 -1.39
N GLN A 183 -26.01 -0.64 -1.32
CA GLN A 183 -27.39 -0.86 -0.90
C GLN A 183 -27.35 -1.27 0.58
N GLY A 184 -27.63 -0.33 1.49
CA GLY A 184 -27.29 -0.50 2.91
C GLY A 184 -25.77 -0.54 3.10
N THR A 185 -25.23 -1.68 3.53
CA THR A 185 -23.77 -1.90 3.67
C THR A 185 -23.17 -2.64 2.48
N THR A 186 -23.99 -3.25 1.61
CA THR A 186 -23.53 -4.15 0.55
C THR A 186 -23.30 -3.43 -0.76
N THR A 187 -22.07 -3.54 -1.29
CA THR A 187 -21.67 -2.93 -2.57
C THR A 187 -21.89 -3.90 -3.75
N ARG A 188 -21.85 -3.38 -4.98
CA ARG A 188 -21.83 -4.21 -6.20
C ARG A 188 -20.44 -4.67 -6.62
N LEU A 189 -19.43 -4.45 -5.77
CA LEU A 189 -18.04 -4.78 -6.08
C LEU A 189 -17.80 -6.28 -5.95
N PRO A 190 -17.05 -6.88 -6.89
CA PRO A 190 -16.69 -8.30 -6.80
C PRO A 190 -15.76 -8.52 -5.60
N ALA A 191 -16.06 -9.56 -4.82
CA ALA A 191 -15.17 -10.02 -3.77
C ALA A 191 -13.92 -10.70 -4.34
N PRO A 192 -12.82 -10.77 -3.58
CA PRO A 192 -11.71 -11.66 -3.88
C PRO A 192 -12.21 -13.09 -4.12
N SER A 193 -11.61 -13.79 -5.08
CA SER A 193 -12.00 -15.18 -5.37
C SER A 193 -11.77 -16.09 -4.15
N GLY A 194 -12.53 -17.20 -4.06
CA GLY A 194 -12.33 -18.18 -2.99
C GLY A 194 -10.89 -18.68 -2.88
N ALA A 195 -10.20 -18.85 -4.02
CA ALA A 195 -8.79 -19.24 -4.05
C ALA A 195 -7.85 -18.17 -3.44
N GLU A 196 -8.13 -16.88 -3.66
CA GLU A 196 -7.38 -15.77 -3.05
C GLU A 196 -7.63 -15.73 -1.53
N VAL A 197 -8.88 -15.90 -1.10
CA VAL A 197 -9.25 -15.94 0.33
C VAL A 197 -8.61 -17.14 1.04
N GLU A 198 -8.62 -18.31 0.44
CA GLU A 198 -7.95 -19.51 0.97
C GLU A 198 -6.44 -19.32 1.09
N SER A 199 -5.81 -18.74 0.06
CA SER A 199 -4.37 -18.43 0.06
C SER A 199 -4.01 -17.43 1.15
N PHE A 200 -4.81 -16.37 1.29
CA PHE A 200 -4.67 -15.37 2.35
C PHE A 200 -4.77 -15.99 3.74
N ASN A 201 -5.81 -16.81 4.00
CA ASN A 201 -6.01 -17.46 5.29
C ASN A 201 -4.87 -18.43 5.64
N ARG A 202 -4.37 -19.19 4.66
CA ARG A 202 -3.22 -20.07 4.83
C ARG A 202 -1.96 -19.28 5.20
N LEU A 203 -1.67 -18.21 4.46
CA LEU A 203 -0.50 -17.36 4.71
C LEU A 203 -0.54 -16.67 6.07
N GLN A 204 -1.71 -16.17 6.50
CA GLN A 204 -1.84 -15.59 7.83
C GLN A 204 -1.57 -16.60 8.96
N SER A 205 -1.92 -17.87 8.73
CA SER A 205 -1.81 -18.93 9.74
C SER A 205 -0.39 -19.47 9.89
N ILE A 206 0.28 -19.76 8.77
CA ILE A 206 1.58 -20.47 8.76
C ILE A 206 2.63 -19.84 7.85
N GLY A 207 2.33 -18.72 7.19
CA GLY A 207 3.24 -18.08 6.23
C GLY A 207 4.38 -17.33 6.90
N GLU A 208 5.53 -17.32 6.23
CA GLU A 208 6.66 -16.47 6.63
C GLU A 208 6.28 -14.98 6.48
N PRO A 209 6.73 -14.09 7.38
CA PRO A 209 6.27 -12.71 7.38
C PRO A 209 6.48 -11.95 6.05
N LEU A 210 7.63 -12.16 5.38
CA LEU A 210 7.88 -11.50 4.09
C LEU A 210 6.99 -12.03 2.96
N ASP A 211 6.57 -13.29 3.01
CA ASP A 211 5.65 -13.85 2.02
C ASP A 211 4.23 -13.33 2.23
N VAL A 212 3.82 -13.12 3.49
CA VAL A 212 2.56 -12.42 3.80
C VAL A 212 2.58 -10.99 3.25
N VAL A 213 3.67 -10.24 3.45
CA VAL A 213 3.83 -8.89 2.89
C VAL A 213 3.74 -8.94 1.36
N ARG A 214 4.53 -9.79 0.70
CA ARG A 214 4.52 -9.94 -0.77
C ARG A 214 3.15 -10.30 -1.33
N PHE A 215 2.45 -11.20 -0.66
CA PHE A 215 1.08 -11.53 -1.03
C PHE A 215 0.18 -10.31 -0.92
N CYS A 216 0.07 -9.71 0.27
CA CYS A 216 -0.87 -8.63 0.54
C CYS A 216 -0.62 -7.40 -0.34
N GLU A 217 0.63 -6.96 -0.41
CA GLU A 217 1.01 -5.77 -1.18
C GLU A 217 0.84 -6.00 -2.69
N GLY A 218 1.09 -7.21 -3.19
CA GLY A 218 0.88 -7.55 -4.60
C GLY A 218 -0.60 -7.59 -5.00
N ARG A 219 -1.52 -7.74 -4.04
CA ARG A 219 -2.98 -7.80 -4.29
C ARG A 219 -3.69 -6.48 -4.03
N LEU A 220 -3.04 -5.52 -3.38
CA LEU A 220 -3.68 -4.28 -2.94
C LEU A 220 -4.29 -3.48 -4.11
N ASN A 221 -3.58 -3.33 -5.23
CA ASN A 221 -4.12 -2.60 -6.39
C ASN A 221 -5.25 -3.35 -7.10
N THR A 222 -5.25 -4.68 -7.04
CA THR A 222 -6.31 -5.52 -7.61
C THR A 222 -7.55 -5.54 -6.72
N TYR A 223 -7.37 -5.50 -5.40
CA TYR A 223 -8.42 -5.54 -4.39
C TYR A 223 -8.29 -4.37 -3.41
N PRO A 224 -8.45 -3.11 -3.88
CA PRO A 224 -8.18 -1.90 -3.07
C PRO A 224 -9.09 -1.76 -1.85
N PHE A 225 -10.26 -2.41 -1.88
CA PHE A 225 -11.24 -2.41 -0.81
C PHE A 225 -11.13 -3.61 0.14
N TRP A 226 -10.22 -4.56 -0.12
CA TRP A 226 -9.97 -5.66 0.81
C TRP A 226 -8.99 -5.21 1.90
N LEU A 227 -9.53 -4.53 2.92
CA LEU A 227 -8.75 -3.86 3.95
C LEU A 227 -7.97 -4.84 4.84
N ASP A 228 -8.38 -6.11 4.90
CA ASP A 228 -7.67 -7.16 5.64
C ASP A 228 -6.22 -7.33 5.17
N LEU A 229 -5.94 -7.05 3.88
CA LEU A 229 -4.58 -7.07 3.34
C LEU A 229 -3.65 -6.11 4.11
N ASN A 230 -4.16 -4.95 4.53
CA ASN A 230 -3.38 -3.96 5.28
C ASN A 230 -3.07 -4.45 6.69
N ARG A 231 -4.06 -5.02 7.41
CA ARG A 231 -3.81 -5.58 8.74
C ARG A 231 -2.79 -6.72 8.67
N ALA A 232 -2.96 -7.66 7.74
CA ALA A 232 -2.08 -8.80 7.60
C ALA A 232 -0.64 -8.39 7.28
N SER A 233 -0.45 -7.44 6.34
CA SER A 233 0.85 -6.87 6.01
C SER A 233 1.47 -6.14 7.22
N HIS A 234 0.69 -5.33 7.95
CA HIS A 234 1.15 -4.68 9.18
C HIS A 234 1.61 -5.67 10.26
N LEU A 235 0.82 -6.73 10.50
CA LEU A 235 1.13 -7.76 11.49
C LEU A 235 2.40 -8.52 11.10
N ALA A 236 2.57 -8.85 9.82
CA ALA A 236 3.77 -9.48 9.31
C ALA A 236 5.01 -8.59 9.47
N LEU A 237 4.91 -7.30 9.14
CA LEU A 237 5.99 -6.33 9.38
C LEU A 237 6.34 -6.20 10.86
N SER A 238 5.33 -6.25 11.74
CA SER A 238 5.53 -6.21 13.18
C SER A 238 6.29 -7.44 13.68
N ARG A 239 6.01 -8.63 13.14
CA ARG A 239 6.72 -9.89 13.45
C ARG A 239 8.20 -9.87 13.00
N LEU A 240 8.54 -9.12 11.96
CA LEU A 240 9.93 -8.95 11.51
C LEU A 240 10.78 -8.08 12.47
N GLY A 241 10.15 -7.38 13.41
CA GLY A 241 10.82 -6.61 14.45
C GLY A 241 11.48 -5.33 13.93
N ALA A 242 12.57 -4.91 14.58
CA ALA A 242 13.16 -3.57 14.45
C ALA A 242 13.44 -3.12 13.01
N GLY A 243 13.85 -4.04 12.12
CA GLY A 243 14.17 -3.74 10.72
C GLY A 243 12.97 -3.37 9.84
N ALA A 244 11.74 -3.63 10.30
CA ALA A 244 10.51 -3.39 9.56
C ALA A 244 9.56 -2.38 10.25
N VAL A 245 9.93 -1.83 11.42
CA VAL A 245 9.09 -0.91 12.19
C VAL A 245 8.68 0.32 11.37
N GLN A 246 9.61 0.93 10.62
CA GLN A 246 9.30 2.11 9.81
C GLN A 246 8.36 1.80 8.65
N ALA A 247 8.41 0.57 8.11
CA ALA A 247 7.48 0.10 7.11
C ALA A 247 6.08 -0.11 7.71
N ALA A 248 5.98 -0.75 8.88
CA ALA A 248 4.72 -0.93 9.59
C ALA A 248 4.06 0.42 9.92
N ILE A 249 4.83 1.39 10.44
CA ILE A 249 4.35 2.75 10.73
C ILE A 249 3.85 3.43 9.44
N SER A 250 4.61 3.36 8.35
CA SER A 250 4.21 4.00 7.10
C SER A 250 2.91 3.41 6.55
N LEU A 251 2.79 2.08 6.54
CA LEU A 251 1.56 1.38 6.15
C LEU A 251 0.35 1.84 7.00
N ALA A 252 0.52 1.86 8.32
CA ALA A 252 -0.53 2.24 9.24
C ALA A 252 -0.98 3.70 9.03
N LEU A 253 -0.04 4.62 8.82
CA LEU A 253 -0.35 6.02 8.56
C LEU A 253 -1.12 6.24 7.25
N GLU A 254 -0.74 5.57 6.18
CA GLU A 254 -1.46 5.65 4.90
C GLU A 254 -2.87 5.05 4.99
N THR A 255 -3.01 3.90 5.67
CA THR A 255 -4.31 3.26 5.91
C THR A 255 -5.22 4.14 6.77
N ARG A 256 -4.65 4.78 7.80
CA ARG A 256 -5.36 5.76 8.63
C ARG A 256 -5.80 6.98 7.81
N HIS A 257 -4.94 7.45 6.90
CA HIS A 257 -5.28 8.59 6.05
C HIS A 257 -6.46 8.28 5.12
N LEU A 258 -6.52 7.08 4.54
CA LEU A 258 -7.68 6.62 3.78
C LEU A 258 -8.96 6.69 4.62
N LEU A 259 -8.96 6.11 5.83
CA LEU A 259 -10.16 6.11 6.68
C LEU A 259 -10.52 7.48 7.25
N ALA A 260 -9.56 8.39 7.39
CA ALA A 260 -9.87 9.77 7.74
C ALA A 260 -10.63 10.49 6.61
N ARG A 261 -10.34 10.16 5.35
CA ARG A 261 -11.07 10.67 4.17
C ARG A 261 -12.42 9.98 4.00
N LEU A 262 -12.43 8.65 4.14
CA LEU A 262 -13.56 7.77 3.84
C LEU A 262 -13.88 6.83 5.01
N PRO A 263 -14.42 7.34 6.12
CA PRO A 263 -14.59 6.57 7.37
C PRO A 263 -15.57 5.40 7.23
N THR A 264 -16.54 5.49 6.33
CA THR A 264 -17.57 4.46 6.13
C THR A 264 -17.05 3.20 5.45
N LEU A 265 -15.85 3.22 4.85
CA LEU A 265 -15.31 2.06 4.13
C LEU A 265 -15.17 0.80 5.00
N ALA A 266 -14.86 0.97 6.29
CA ALA A 266 -14.67 -0.15 7.22
C ALA A 266 -15.97 -0.91 7.51
N GLU A 267 -17.13 -0.34 7.18
CA GLU A 267 -18.47 -0.91 7.42
C GLU A 267 -19.07 -1.61 6.19
N LEU A 268 -18.46 -1.45 5.02
CA LEU A 268 -18.99 -1.97 3.76
C LEU A 268 -18.64 -3.45 3.53
N THR A 269 -19.47 -4.09 2.70
CA THR A 269 -19.28 -5.47 2.24
C THR A 269 -19.24 -5.53 0.70
N PHE A 270 -18.59 -6.56 0.16
CA PHE A 270 -18.63 -6.93 -1.25
C PHE A 270 -19.99 -7.55 -1.62
N ALA A 271 -20.23 -7.77 -2.91
CA ALA A 271 -21.49 -8.30 -3.42
C ALA A 271 -21.88 -9.71 -2.91
N ASN A 272 -20.94 -10.45 -2.31
CA ASN A 272 -21.18 -11.76 -1.69
C ASN A 272 -21.28 -11.69 -0.15
N ASP A 273 -21.50 -10.48 0.39
CA ASP A 273 -21.52 -10.17 1.83
C ASP A 273 -20.20 -10.36 2.58
N GLN A 274 -19.10 -10.70 1.89
CA GLN A 274 -17.78 -10.64 2.50
C GLN A 274 -17.46 -9.20 2.92
N PRO A 275 -17.04 -8.94 4.17
CA PRO A 275 -16.72 -7.58 4.60
C PRO A 275 -15.44 -7.06 3.94
N PHE A 276 -15.36 -5.74 3.75
CA PHE A 276 -14.12 -5.07 3.38
C PHE A 276 -13.06 -5.22 4.48
N ALA A 277 -13.50 -5.18 5.74
CA ALA A 277 -12.68 -5.41 6.92
C ALA A 277 -13.36 -6.42 7.85
N ASP A 278 -12.69 -7.54 8.11
CA ASP A 278 -13.12 -8.52 9.12
C ASP A 278 -13.14 -7.91 10.53
N GLY A 279 -13.66 -8.64 11.51
CA GLY A 279 -13.77 -8.14 12.89
C GLY A 279 -12.44 -7.67 13.50
N ALA A 280 -11.35 -8.38 13.20
CA ALA A 280 -10.02 -8.09 13.73
C ALA A 280 -9.35 -6.95 12.96
N THR A 281 -9.57 -6.84 11.65
CA THR A 281 -9.19 -5.70 10.82
C THR A 281 -9.89 -4.45 11.28
N ARG A 282 -11.21 -4.47 11.50
CA ARG A 282 -11.91 -3.32 12.06
C ARG A 282 -11.33 -2.91 13.42
N SER A 283 -10.98 -3.87 14.28
CA SER A 283 -10.40 -3.58 15.61
C SER A 283 -9.03 -2.91 15.50
N TRP A 284 -8.21 -3.40 14.56
CA TRP A 284 -6.93 -2.80 14.25
C TRP A 284 -7.10 -1.36 13.72
N LEU A 285 -8.05 -1.15 12.80
CA LEU A 285 -8.35 0.17 12.22
C LEU A 285 -8.82 1.19 13.26
N GLU A 286 -9.68 0.78 14.20
CA GLU A 286 -10.09 1.62 15.34
C GLU A 286 -8.89 2.02 16.22
N GLY A 287 -7.94 1.10 16.43
CA GLY A 287 -6.68 1.39 17.13
C GLY A 287 -5.75 2.36 16.39
N LEU A 288 -5.94 2.55 15.06
CA LEU A 288 -5.21 3.56 14.29
C LEU A 288 -5.82 4.96 14.39
N ALA A 289 -7.09 5.07 14.77
CA ALA A 289 -7.75 6.37 14.91
C ALA A 289 -7.04 7.19 16.00
N PRO A 290 -6.94 8.53 15.85
CA PRO A 290 -6.37 9.36 16.89
C PRO A 290 -7.16 9.14 18.19
N ALA A 291 -6.47 8.74 19.25
CA ALA A 291 -7.09 8.51 20.55
C ALA A 291 -7.78 9.79 21.02
N THR A 292 -9.10 9.85 20.91
CA THR A 292 -9.92 10.82 21.61
C THR A 292 -9.79 10.47 23.08
N ARG A 293 -8.91 11.19 23.79
CA ARG A 293 -8.74 11.04 25.24
C ARG A 293 -10.03 11.47 25.93
N SER A 294 -11.02 10.58 26.01
CA SER A 294 -12.15 10.73 26.91
C SER A 294 -11.62 10.59 28.33
N GLY A 295 -11.78 11.63 29.14
CA GLY A 295 -11.27 11.66 30.51
C GLY A 295 -11.80 10.50 31.35
N GLY A 296 -10.88 9.83 32.05
CA GLY A 296 -11.17 8.78 33.04
C GLY A 296 -11.55 7.43 32.42
N THR A 297 -10.58 6.55 32.18
CA THR A 297 -10.85 5.14 31.89
C THR A 297 -11.40 4.47 33.15
N ASP A 298 -12.71 4.32 33.21
CA ASP A 298 -13.41 3.49 34.19
C ASP A 298 -13.00 2.01 34.04
N ALA A 299 -12.87 1.28 35.14
CA ALA A 299 -12.37 -0.10 35.17
C ALA A 299 -13.18 -1.05 34.27
N VAL A 300 -14.50 -0.84 34.19
CA VAL A 300 -15.39 -1.62 33.31
C VAL A 300 -15.07 -1.37 31.84
N GLN A 301 -14.71 -0.13 31.49
CA GLN A 301 -14.31 0.21 30.13
C GLN A 301 -13.01 -0.49 29.73
N THR A 302 -12.01 -0.48 30.62
CA THR A 302 -10.75 -1.22 30.42
C THR A 302 -10.98 -2.72 30.25
N LEU A 303 -11.94 -3.29 30.99
CA LEU A 303 -12.36 -4.69 30.88
C LEU A 303 -12.94 -5.01 29.49
N ILE A 304 -13.81 -4.14 28.99
CA ILE A 304 -14.42 -4.27 27.66
C ILE A 304 -13.36 -4.15 26.55
N GLU A 305 -12.47 -3.17 26.66
CA GLU A 305 -11.36 -2.97 25.70
C GLU A 305 -10.40 -4.16 25.68
N GLY A 306 -10.04 -4.69 26.85
CA GLY A 306 -9.21 -5.90 26.95
C GLY A 306 -9.89 -7.14 26.33
N ALA A 307 -11.20 -7.31 26.53
CA ALA A 307 -11.96 -8.39 25.89
C ALA A 307 -12.04 -8.21 24.36
N ALA A 308 -12.21 -6.99 23.87
CA ALA A 308 -12.20 -6.69 22.45
C ALA A 308 -10.85 -7.01 21.80
N GLN A 309 -9.75 -6.66 22.46
CA GLN A 309 -8.40 -7.02 22.00
C GLN A 309 -8.20 -8.54 21.97
N GLY A 310 -8.57 -9.25 23.04
CA GLY A 310 -8.48 -10.71 23.07
C GLY A 310 -9.32 -11.39 21.97
N ALA A 311 -10.51 -10.86 21.67
CA ALA A 311 -11.31 -11.33 20.54
C ALA A 311 -10.62 -11.08 19.18
N ALA A 312 -10.00 -9.92 19.00
CA ALA A 312 -9.23 -9.58 17.80
C ALA A 312 -8.01 -10.49 17.59
N ASP A 313 -7.43 -11.00 18.68
CA ASP A 313 -6.34 -11.97 18.68
C ASP A 313 -6.82 -13.43 18.46
N GLY A 314 -8.10 -13.62 18.12
CA GLY A 314 -8.69 -14.92 17.84
C GLY A 314 -9.16 -15.68 19.09
N GLN A 315 -9.17 -15.04 20.26
CA GLN A 315 -9.54 -15.65 21.54
C GLN A 315 -10.97 -15.26 21.99
N LEU A 316 -11.91 -15.19 21.05
CA LEU A 316 -13.30 -14.75 21.31
C LEU A 316 -13.94 -15.48 22.49
N SER A 317 -13.85 -16.81 22.55
CA SER A 317 -14.45 -17.60 23.65
C SER A 317 -13.85 -17.25 25.01
N SER A 318 -12.54 -17.02 25.07
CA SER A 318 -11.86 -16.62 26.30
C SER A 318 -12.28 -15.21 26.72
N ALA A 319 -12.39 -14.28 25.76
CA ALA A 319 -12.87 -12.93 26.00
C ALA A 319 -14.31 -12.91 26.55
N LEU A 320 -15.21 -13.71 25.96
CA LEU A 320 -16.60 -13.81 26.43
C LEU A 320 -16.70 -14.41 27.83
N ASN A 321 -15.92 -15.44 28.14
CA ASN A 321 -15.85 -16.01 29.49
C ASN A 321 -15.35 -14.99 30.51
N HIS A 322 -14.31 -14.22 30.15
CA HIS A 322 -13.79 -13.18 31.02
C HIS A 322 -14.84 -12.10 31.33
N LEU A 323 -15.61 -11.66 30.33
CA LEU A 323 -16.74 -10.75 30.56
C LEU A 323 -17.83 -11.39 31.44
N GLN A 324 -18.10 -12.69 31.24
CA GLN A 324 -19.11 -13.44 31.98
C GLN A 324 -18.77 -13.62 33.47
N ASP A 325 -17.49 -13.84 33.79
CA ASP A 325 -17.02 -13.96 35.17
C ASP A 325 -17.13 -12.62 35.90
N ASN A 326 -16.76 -11.52 35.22
CA ASN A 326 -16.85 -10.18 35.79
C ASN A 326 -18.29 -9.68 35.99
N LEU A 327 -19.29 -10.23 35.29
CA LEU A 327 -20.70 -9.90 35.53
C LEU A 327 -21.16 -10.20 36.96
N ARG A 328 -20.51 -11.15 37.65
CA ARG A 328 -20.83 -11.52 39.04
C ARG A 328 -20.20 -10.58 40.08
N GLU A 329 -19.05 -10.01 39.74
CA GLU A 329 -18.27 -9.14 40.62
C GLU A 329 -18.78 -7.70 40.61
N VAL A 330 -19.39 -7.28 39.51
CA VAL A 330 -19.87 -5.91 39.34
C VAL A 330 -21.19 -5.68 40.09
N SER A 331 -21.21 -4.64 40.93
CA SER A 331 -22.34 -4.31 41.79
C SER A 331 -23.41 -3.42 41.13
N SER A 332 -23.02 -2.62 40.12
CA SER A 332 -23.91 -1.66 39.46
C SER A 332 -24.74 -2.30 38.34
N GLY A 333 -26.04 -1.97 38.28
CA GLY A 333 -26.91 -2.36 37.17
C GLY A 333 -26.41 -1.85 35.82
N ARG A 334 -25.96 -0.59 35.79
CA ARG A 334 -25.39 0.07 34.60
C ARG A 334 -24.20 -0.70 34.03
N ASP A 335 -23.29 -1.14 34.89
CA ASP A 335 -22.08 -1.81 34.43
C ASP A 335 -22.34 -3.26 34.01
N ARG A 336 -23.29 -3.96 34.68
CA ARG A 336 -23.79 -5.25 34.19
C ARG A 336 -24.47 -5.14 32.83
N PHE A 337 -25.17 -4.04 32.57
CA PHE A 337 -25.74 -3.74 31.25
C PHE A 337 -24.63 -3.54 30.20
N ARG A 338 -23.60 -2.73 30.50
CA ARG A 338 -22.45 -2.49 29.63
C ARG A 338 -21.71 -3.78 29.25
N LEU A 339 -21.43 -4.65 30.23
CA LEU A 339 -20.75 -5.93 29.98
C LEU A 339 -21.58 -6.88 29.09
N ARG A 340 -22.90 -6.96 29.29
CA ARG A 340 -23.79 -7.76 28.41
C ARG A 340 -23.90 -7.18 27.00
N CYS A 341 -23.94 -5.86 26.87
CA CYS A 341 -23.88 -5.21 25.56
C CYS A 341 -22.55 -5.52 24.86
N ALA A 342 -21.43 -5.43 25.58
CA ALA A 342 -20.11 -5.77 25.04
C ALA A 342 -20.05 -7.21 24.52
N GLN A 343 -20.62 -8.19 25.24
CA GLN A 343 -20.73 -9.57 24.73
C GLN A 343 -21.48 -9.64 23.39
N CYS A 344 -22.60 -8.93 23.26
CA CYS A 344 -23.36 -8.87 22.00
C CYS A 344 -22.56 -8.22 20.87
N PHE A 345 -21.86 -7.11 21.14
CA PHE A 345 -21.05 -6.44 20.13
C PHE A 345 -19.85 -7.28 19.67
N LEU A 346 -19.18 -7.97 20.60
CA LEU A 346 -18.09 -8.90 20.25
C LEU A 346 -18.59 -10.06 19.39
N LEU A 347 -19.71 -10.67 19.77
CA LEU A 347 -20.33 -11.74 18.98
C LEU A 347 -20.71 -11.25 17.58
N LYS A 348 -21.39 -10.09 17.46
CA LYS A 348 -21.72 -9.51 16.15
C LYS A 348 -20.48 -9.28 15.30
N ARG A 349 -19.35 -8.93 15.92
CA ARG A 349 -18.14 -8.53 15.23
C ARG A 349 -17.29 -9.70 14.75
N PHE A 350 -17.19 -10.75 15.57
CA PHE A 350 -16.24 -11.84 15.39
C PHE A 350 -16.90 -13.20 15.10
N ASP A 351 -18.22 -13.33 15.27
CA ASP A 351 -18.97 -14.55 14.97
C ASP A 351 -20.06 -14.27 13.90
N PRO A 352 -19.82 -14.68 12.64
CA PRO A 352 -20.79 -14.54 11.55
C PRO A 352 -22.12 -15.27 11.77
N HIS A 353 -22.16 -16.25 12.68
CA HIS A 353 -23.33 -17.08 12.96
C HIS A 353 -24.03 -16.71 14.27
N ALA A 354 -23.60 -15.64 14.94
CA ALA A 354 -24.18 -15.21 16.20
C ALA A 354 -25.67 -14.84 16.06
N ARG A 355 -26.51 -15.52 16.85
CA ARG A 355 -27.95 -15.22 16.96
C ARG A 355 -28.20 -14.35 18.18
N LEU A 356 -28.25 -13.04 17.97
CA LEU A 356 -28.31 -12.06 19.07
C LEU A 356 -29.70 -11.48 19.31
N GLN A 357 -30.68 -11.73 18.44
CA GLN A 357 -32.02 -11.12 18.47
C GLN A 357 -32.64 -11.13 19.88
N VAL A 358 -32.77 -12.32 20.49
CA VAL A 358 -33.38 -12.46 21.82
C VAL A 358 -32.59 -11.71 22.90
N ALA A 359 -31.26 -11.77 22.85
CA ALA A 359 -30.42 -11.08 23.83
C ALA A 359 -30.52 -9.55 23.69
N VAL A 360 -30.55 -9.04 22.46
CA VAL A 360 -30.72 -7.62 22.15
C VAL A 360 -32.11 -7.14 22.56
N ASP A 361 -33.17 -7.90 22.30
CA ASP A 361 -34.53 -7.55 22.72
C ASP A 361 -34.65 -7.46 24.24
N VAL A 362 -34.08 -8.40 24.98
CA VAL A 362 -34.07 -8.36 26.45
C VAL A 362 -33.33 -7.13 26.97
N LEU A 363 -32.18 -6.79 26.38
CA LEU A 363 -31.41 -5.61 26.76
C LEU A 363 -32.15 -4.31 26.40
N LEU A 364 -32.80 -4.23 25.24
CA LEU A 364 -33.57 -3.04 24.85
C LEU A 364 -34.83 -2.86 25.72
N GLN A 365 -35.48 -3.96 26.11
CA GLN A 365 -36.56 -3.92 27.08
C GLN A 365 -36.06 -3.39 28.44
N GLU A 366 -34.96 -3.94 28.96
CA GLU A 366 -34.34 -3.44 30.20
C GLU A 366 -33.99 -1.94 30.10
N ALA A 367 -33.40 -1.51 28.98
CA ALA A 367 -33.06 -0.12 28.75
C ALA A 367 -34.29 0.80 28.76
N THR A 368 -35.41 0.33 28.21
CA THR A 368 -36.68 1.05 28.18
C THR A 368 -37.30 1.14 29.58
N GLU A 369 -37.31 0.04 30.32
CA GLU A 369 -37.81 0.00 31.71
C GLU A 369 -37.02 0.93 32.64
N GLN A 370 -35.72 1.07 32.40
CA GLN A 370 -34.84 1.97 33.15
C GLN A 370 -34.79 3.41 32.59
N GLY A 371 -35.49 3.69 31.48
CA GLY A 371 -35.52 5.02 30.85
C GLY A 371 -34.17 5.51 30.33
N LEU A 372 -33.29 4.60 29.91
CA LEU A 372 -31.94 4.92 29.46
C LEU A 372 -31.91 5.78 28.18
N ASP A 373 -32.97 5.73 27.38
CA ASP A 373 -33.17 6.61 26.21
C ASP A 373 -33.14 8.11 26.57
N ARG A 374 -33.58 8.46 27.78
CA ARG A 374 -33.62 9.85 28.27
C ARG A 374 -32.41 10.23 29.11
N TRP A 375 -31.86 9.26 29.85
CA TRP A 375 -30.81 9.50 30.84
C TRP A 375 -29.40 9.22 30.33
N GLU A 376 -29.22 8.17 29.53
CA GLU A 376 -27.92 7.77 28.96
C GLU A 376 -28.09 7.29 27.50
N PRO A 377 -28.51 8.18 26.57
CA PRO A 377 -28.81 7.81 25.18
C PRO A 377 -27.61 7.17 24.47
N ASP A 378 -26.38 7.61 24.80
CA ASP A 378 -25.15 7.09 24.22
C ASP A 378 -24.88 5.62 24.59
N LEU A 379 -25.45 5.14 25.70
CA LEU A 379 -25.33 3.74 26.11
C LEU A 379 -26.26 2.81 25.32
N VAL A 380 -27.43 3.31 24.90
CA VAL A 380 -28.47 2.50 24.24
C VAL A 380 -28.39 2.59 22.71
N ARG A 381 -27.90 3.72 22.17
CA ARG A 381 -27.78 3.94 20.72
C ARG A 381 -27.11 2.80 19.95
N PRO A 382 -25.93 2.30 20.36
CA PRO A 382 -25.28 1.22 19.60
C PRO A 382 -26.11 -0.07 19.60
N LEU A 383 -26.91 -0.31 20.65
CA LEU A 383 -27.78 -1.48 20.76
C LEU A 383 -29.02 -1.34 19.85
N LEU A 384 -29.58 -0.14 19.73
CA LEU A 384 -30.68 0.15 18.79
C LEU A 384 -30.22 0.04 17.32
N GLU A 385 -29.03 0.55 17.00
CA GLU A 385 -28.41 0.37 15.68
C GLU A 385 -28.19 -1.12 15.37
N LEU A 386 -27.68 -1.89 16.35
CA LEU A 386 -27.52 -3.33 16.22
C LEU A 386 -28.86 -4.04 15.98
N ALA A 387 -29.94 -3.64 16.68
CA ALA A 387 -31.26 -4.20 16.50
C ALA A 387 -31.82 -3.96 15.09
N MET A 388 -31.55 -2.80 14.50
CA MET A 388 -31.96 -2.49 13.13
C MET A 388 -31.30 -3.38 12.07
N SER A 389 -30.09 -3.88 12.36
CA SER A 389 -29.38 -4.81 11.47
C SER A 389 -30.01 -6.21 11.39
N TYR A 390 -30.97 -6.53 12.26
CA TYR A 390 -31.71 -7.79 12.19
C TYR A 390 -33.03 -7.62 11.43
N GLU A 391 -33.26 -8.51 10.48
CA GLU A 391 -34.53 -8.61 9.77
C GLU A 391 -35.50 -9.47 10.60
N ASP A 392 -36.73 -8.97 10.71
CA ASP A 392 -37.91 -9.60 11.31
C ASP A 392 -37.93 -9.82 12.83
N GLY A 393 -38.63 -8.91 13.51
CA GLY A 393 -39.10 -9.07 14.89
C GLY A 393 -40.27 -8.12 15.16
N GLY A 394 -41.28 -8.56 15.93
CA GLY A 394 -42.45 -7.75 16.27
C GLY A 394 -42.13 -6.43 16.97
N SER A 395 -40.98 -6.36 17.66
CA SER A 395 -40.49 -5.18 18.37
C SER A 395 -39.66 -4.21 17.50
N LYS A 396 -39.33 -4.58 16.25
CA LYS A 396 -38.50 -3.74 15.36
C LYS A 396 -39.10 -2.36 15.13
N THR A 397 -40.42 -2.28 15.03
CA THR A 397 -41.15 -1.01 14.86
C THR A 397 -40.98 -0.07 16.06
N ALA A 398 -41.01 -0.59 17.29
CA ALA A 398 -40.78 0.20 18.49
C ALA A 398 -39.33 0.72 18.56
N TRP A 399 -38.36 -0.16 18.31
CA TRP A 399 -36.93 0.21 18.36
C TRP A 399 -36.52 1.20 17.27
N THR A 400 -37.06 1.04 16.06
CA THR A 400 -36.83 2.01 14.96
C THR A 400 -37.40 3.39 15.27
N GLN A 401 -38.60 3.48 15.87
CA GLN A 401 -39.16 4.77 16.32
C GLN A 401 -38.27 5.41 17.39
N GLN A 402 -37.74 4.61 18.30
CA GLN A 402 -36.85 5.08 19.36
C GLN A 402 -35.51 5.59 18.81
N LEU A 403 -34.90 4.88 17.85
CA LEU A 403 -33.69 5.37 17.20
C LEU A 403 -33.97 6.65 16.39
N ALA A 404 -35.08 6.71 15.65
CA ALA A 404 -35.46 7.91 14.90
C ALA A 404 -35.68 9.13 15.83
N ALA A 405 -36.23 8.92 17.03
CA ALA A 405 -36.39 9.99 18.01
C ALA A 405 -35.07 10.45 18.61
N MET A 406 -34.07 9.56 18.70
CA MET A 406 -32.79 9.82 19.38
C MET A 406 -31.68 10.30 18.43
N ASP A 407 -31.56 9.69 17.25
CA ASP A 407 -30.52 9.96 16.25
C ASP A 407 -31.08 9.79 14.82
N LEU A 408 -31.70 10.86 14.32
CA LEU A 408 -32.21 10.96 12.95
C LEU A 408 -31.15 10.60 11.90
N PRO A 409 -29.91 11.15 11.95
CA PRO A 409 -28.84 10.75 11.02
C PRO A 409 -28.53 9.25 11.01
N ALA A 410 -28.39 8.61 12.18
CA ALA A 410 -28.15 7.16 12.27
C ALA A 410 -29.35 6.38 11.72
N PHE A 411 -30.57 6.79 12.05
CA PHE A 411 -31.79 6.21 11.49
C PHE A 411 -31.80 6.28 9.96
N TRP A 412 -31.58 7.46 9.35
CA TRP A 412 -31.60 7.58 7.89
C TRP A 412 -30.54 6.73 7.21
N ARG A 413 -29.36 6.58 7.82
CA ARG A 413 -28.29 5.71 7.32
C ARG A 413 -28.75 4.24 7.25
N LEU A 414 -29.48 3.78 8.26
CA LEU A 414 -29.91 2.38 8.39
C LEU A 414 -31.28 2.10 7.74
N ALA A 415 -32.15 3.11 7.63
CA ALA A 415 -33.51 2.99 7.09
C ALA A 415 -33.60 3.26 5.59
N SER A 416 -32.57 3.84 4.97
CA SER A 416 -32.56 4.10 3.53
C SER A 416 -32.73 2.79 2.76
N PRO A 417 -33.72 2.69 1.85
CA PRO A 417 -34.05 1.44 1.18
C PRO A 417 -32.87 0.94 0.35
N GLN A 418 -32.67 -0.38 0.35
CA GLN A 418 -31.89 -1.07 -0.68
C GLN A 418 -32.55 -0.76 -2.03
N ALA A 419 -32.03 0.24 -2.75
CA ALA A 419 -32.56 0.62 -4.05
C ALA A 419 -32.22 -0.49 -5.05
N ASN A 420 -33.19 -1.37 -5.34
CA ASN A 420 -33.14 -2.48 -6.30
C ASN A 420 -32.32 -2.17 -7.56
#